data_AF-M7TEY9-F1
#
_entry.id   AF-M7TEY9-F1
#
_cell.length_a   1.000
_cell.length_b   1.000
_cell.length_c   1.000
_cell.angle_alpha   90.00
_cell.angle_beta   90.00
_cell.angle_gamma   90.00
#
_symmetry.space_group_name_H-M   'P 1'
#
loop_
_entity.id
_entity.type
_entity.pdbx_description
1 polymer ?
#
loop_
_entity_poly.entity_id
_entity_poly.type
_entity_poly.pdbx_seq_one_letter_code
_entity_poly.pdbx_strand_id
1 'polypeptide(L)'
;MDEPLTLSLPSPSNAPPPPIPPNPEKDLLLHQLGATLHGLRQRAAQQNAQLLGNLTTQNSAMQTARQNLQSDLASLSPLSALLSSNTQILQQSVRDADRVVEQNRGRPLPNIDDLLVATTVVGNQLYDAVAEERALGDAIFVLGRAVERGRLKPPVFARLMRGLAREWYLKKALVRKIGRGVGLVG
;
A
#
# COMPACT_ATOMS: atom_id res chain seq x y z
N MET A 1 63.19 55.91 -104.30
CA MET A 1 64.60 55.65 -104.03
C MET A 1 64.71 55.22 -102.58
N ASP A 2 64.67 53.90 -102.33
CA ASP A 2 65.75 53.15 -101.65
C ASP A 2 65.23 51.91 -100.92
N GLU A 3 65.99 50.83 -101.10
CA GLU A 3 65.67 49.41 -100.95
C GLU A 3 66.18 48.86 -99.57
N PRO A 4 66.22 47.54 -99.29
CA PRO A 4 65.49 46.84 -98.22
C PRO A 4 66.40 46.36 -97.06
N LEU A 5 65.86 45.62 -96.08
CA LEU A 5 66.68 44.72 -95.25
C LEU A 5 65.88 43.48 -94.82
N THR A 6 66.15 42.39 -95.53
CA THR A 6 65.70 41.03 -95.23
C THR A 6 66.70 40.36 -94.29
N LEU A 7 66.22 39.82 -93.15
CA LEU A 7 67.01 38.91 -92.30
C LEU A 7 66.31 37.54 -92.30
N SER A 8 66.91 36.57 -93.00
CA SER A 8 66.47 35.17 -93.03
C SER A 8 67.01 34.41 -91.82
N LEU A 9 66.11 33.93 -90.95
CA LEU A 9 66.43 33.01 -89.84
C LEU A 9 66.15 31.55 -90.25
N PRO A 10 66.96 30.57 -89.79
CA PRO A 10 66.86 29.18 -90.21
C PRO A 10 65.71 28.42 -89.52
N SER A 11 65.16 27.44 -90.23
CA SER A 11 63.96 26.65 -89.92
C SER A 11 64.07 25.82 -88.61
N PRO A 12 62.97 25.64 -87.85
CA PRO A 12 62.95 24.80 -86.66
C PRO A 12 62.79 23.29 -86.99
N SER A 13 63.49 22.46 -86.22
CA SER A 13 63.47 21.00 -86.25
C SER A 13 62.14 20.41 -85.73
N ASN A 14 61.69 19.33 -86.37
CA ASN A 14 60.39 18.66 -86.18
C ASN A 14 60.55 17.33 -85.42
N ALA A 15 60.77 17.39 -84.10
CA ALA A 15 60.68 16.22 -83.22
C ALA A 15 59.51 16.42 -82.23
N PRO A 16 58.65 15.40 -81.99
CA PRO A 16 57.56 15.54 -81.03
C PRO A 16 58.13 15.68 -79.63
N PRO A 17 57.65 16.65 -78.82
CA PRO A 17 58.17 16.85 -77.47
C PRO A 17 57.85 15.63 -76.58
N PRO A 18 58.74 15.25 -75.65
CA PRO A 18 58.51 14.16 -74.71
C PRO A 18 57.32 14.47 -73.78
N PRO A 19 56.63 13.45 -73.24
CA PRO A 19 55.48 13.65 -72.37
C PRO A 19 55.89 14.42 -71.11
N ILE A 20 55.11 15.45 -70.80
CA ILE A 20 55.38 16.42 -69.75
C ILE A 20 55.45 15.68 -68.40
N PRO A 21 56.50 15.87 -67.59
CA PRO A 21 56.57 15.29 -66.26
C PRO A 21 55.44 15.84 -65.38
N PRO A 22 54.80 14.99 -64.56
CA PRO A 22 53.71 15.43 -63.68
C PRO A 22 54.24 16.49 -62.72
N ASN A 23 53.49 17.57 -62.55
CA ASN A 23 53.86 18.67 -61.65
C ASN A 23 53.61 18.25 -60.19
N PRO A 24 54.65 17.99 -59.38
CA PRO A 24 54.51 17.41 -58.05
C PRO A 24 53.73 18.32 -57.08
N GLU A 25 53.78 19.63 -57.28
CA GLU A 25 53.05 20.59 -56.42
C GLU A 25 51.53 20.50 -56.61
N LYS A 26 51.09 20.25 -57.85
CA LYS A 26 49.67 20.10 -58.18
C LYS A 26 49.10 18.82 -57.56
N ASP A 27 49.85 17.73 -57.62
CA ASP A 27 49.43 16.45 -57.01
C ASP A 27 49.39 16.54 -55.49
N LEU A 28 50.33 17.28 -54.88
CA LEU A 28 50.36 17.54 -53.45
C LEU A 28 49.14 18.36 -52.99
N LEU A 29 48.76 19.41 -53.73
CA LEU A 29 47.54 20.19 -53.49
C LEU A 29 46.27 19.36 -53.65
N LEU A 30 46.16 18.56 -54.71
CA LEU A 30 45.02 17.67 -54.93
C LEU A 30 44.88 16.64 -53.82
N HIS A 31 46.00 16.08 -53.34
CA HIS A 31 46.01 15.16 -52.22
C HIS A 31 45.58 15.84 -50.91
N GLN A 32 46.06 17.05 -50.63
CA GLN A 32 45.62 17.84 -49.47
C GLN A 32 44.13 18.20 -49.53
N LEU A 33 43.62 18.60 -50.69
CA LEU A 33 42.19 18.87 -50.87
C LEU A 33 41.36 17.59 -50.70
N GLY A 34 41.82 16.47 -51.27
CA GLY A 34 41.19 15.17 -51.09
C GLY A 34 41.14 14.75 -49.62
N ALA A 35 42.24 14.90 -48.89
CA ALA A 35 42.33 14.57 -47.47
C ALA A 35 41.42 15.47 -46.60
N THR A 36 41.37 16.79 -46.87
CA THR A 36 40.52 17.73 -46.13
C THR A 36 39.03 17.48 -46.38
N LEU A 37 38.62 17.30 -47.64
CA LEU A 37 37.24 16.93 -47.98
C LEU A 37 36.85 15.58 -47.37
N HIS A 38 37.76 14.60 -47.39
CA HIS A 38 37.52 13.31 -46.76
C HIS A 38 37.32 13.45 -45.25
N GLY A 39 38.15 14.23 -44.57
CA GLY A 39 38.04 14.52 -43.14
C GLY A 39 36.74 15.24 -42.78
N LEU A 40 36.32 16.24 -43.57
CA LEU A 40 35.04 16.92 -43.40
C LEU A 40 33.86 15.96 -43.57
N ARG A 41 33.89 15.12 -44.61
CA ARG A 41 32.86 14.10 -44.84
C ARG A 41 32.78 13.10 -43.68
N GLN A 42 33.91 12.61 -43.18
CA GLN A 42 33.93 11.69 -42.05
C GLN A 42 33.35 12.34 -40.78
N ARG A 43 33.72 13.58 -40.47
CA ARG A 43 33.16 14.32 -39.33
C ARG A 43 31.65 14.52 -39.47
N ALA A 44 31.18 14.95 -40.64
CA ALA A 44 29.76 15.12 -40.89
C ALA A 44 28.98 13.80 -40.75
N ALA A 45 29.54 12.69 -41.27
CA ALA A 45 28.94 11.37 -41.12
C ALA A 45 28.87 10.92 -39.66
N GLN A 46 29.94 11.13 -38.89
CA GLN A 46 30.00 10.81 -37.45
C GLN A 46 28.99 11.66 -36.65
N GLN A 47 28.93 12.96 -36.90
CA GLN A 47 27.96 13.85 -36.27
C GLN A 47 26.52 13.41 -36.59
N ASN A 48 26.23 13.09 -37.84
CA ASN A 48 24.89 12.68 -38.23
C ASN A 48 24.50 11.33 -37.59
N ALA A 49 25.44 10.38 -37.51
CA ALA A 49 25.23 9.11 -36.82
C ALA A 49 24.94 9.30 -35.32
N GLN A 50 25.65 10.21 -34.64
CA GLN A 50 25.41 10.54 -33.24
C GLN A 50 24.04 11.18 -33.02
N LEU A 51 23.66 12.15 -33.87
CA LEU A 51 22.35 12.81 -33.79
C LEU A 51 21.21 11.81 -34.01
N LEU A 52 21.33 10.91 -35.00
CA LEU A 52 20.36 9.86 -35.22
C LEU A 52 20.24 8.91 -34.02
N GLY A 53 21.35 8.51 -33.40
CA GLY A 53 21.35 7.71 -32.18
C GLY A 53 20.67 8.41 -30.99
N ASN A 54 20.90 9.72 -30.83
CA ASN A 54 20.25 10.51 -29.78
C ASN A 54 18.75 10.66 -30.03
N LEU A 55 18.34 10.85 -31.29
CA LEU A 55 16.93 10.96 -31.65
C LEU A 55 16.17 9.63 -31.46
N THR A 56 16.80 8.49 -31.78
CA THR A 56 16.16 7.18 -31.58
C THR A 56 15.99 6.85 -30.11
N THR A 57 17.00 7.13 -29.28
CA THR A 57 16.92 6.96 -27.82
C THR A 57 15.91 7.92 -27.18
N GLN A 58 15.81 9.17 -27.64
CA GLN A 58 14.78 10.09 -27.18
C GLN A 58 13.38 9.63 -27.59
N ASN A 59 13.23 9.14 -28.83
CA ASN A 59 11.94 8.62 -29.31
C ASN A 59 11.52 7.39 -28.49
N SER A 60 12.42 6.43 -28.25
CA SER A 60 12.11 5.27 -27.43
C SER A 60 11.77 5.67 -25.99
N ALA A 61 12.51 6.61 -25.39
CA ALA A 61 12.20 7.16 -24.07
C ALA A 61 10.81 7.82 -24.02
N MET A 62 10.45 8.60 -25.05
CA MET A 62 9.11 9.19 -25.17
C MET A 62 8.01 8.15 -25.34
N GLN A 63 8.26 7.08 -26.10
CA GLN A 63 7.32 5.97 -26.24
C GLN A 63 7.10 5.24 -24.91
N THR A 64 8.16 4.96 -24.17
CA THR A 64 8.07 4.36 -22.83
C THR A 64 7.33 5.28 -21.85
N ALA A 65 7.64 6.58 -21.83
CA ALA A 65 6.93 7.54 -21.00
C ALA A 65 5.43 7.60 -21.33
N ARG A 66 5.07 7.56 -22.62
CA ARG A 66 3.67 7.49 -23.07
C ARG A 66 2.98 6.21 -22.59
N GLN A 67 3.66 5.06 -22.65
CA GLN A 67 3.14 3.79 -22.15
C GLN A 67 2.85 3.85 -20.65
N ASN A 68 3.79 4.40 -19.87
CA ASN A 68 3.65 4.54 -18.41
C ASN A 68 2.49 5.47 -18.04
N LEU A 69 2.37 6.62 -18.72
CA LEU A 69 1.24 7.53 -18.49
C LEU A 69 -0.10 6.86 -18.83
N GLN A 70 -0.15 6.01 -19.85
CA GLN A 70 -1.35 5.25 -20.19
C GLN A 70 -1.70 4.21 -19.11
N SER A 71 -0.72 3.51 -18.54
CA SER A 71 -0.97 2.59 -17.43
C SER A 71 -1.40 3.33 -16.16
N ASP A 72 -0.80 4.47 -15.86
CA ASP A 72 -1.14 5.27 -14.70
C ASP A 72 -2.59 5.77 -14.80
N LEU A 73 -2.98 6.29 -15.97
CA LEU A 73 -4.34 6.76 -16.24
C LEU A 73 -5.37 5.61 -16.16
N ALA A 74 -5.00 4.42 -16.63
CA ALA A 74 -5.82 3.21 -16.49
C ALA A 74 -5.98 2.76 -15.02
N SER A 75 -4.99 3.01 -14.15
CA SER A 75 -5.06 2.68 -12.72
C SER A 75 -5.78 3.73 -11.87
N LEU A 76 -5.77 5.00 -12.28
CA LEU A 76 -6.47 6.09 -11.59
C LEU A 76 -8.00 5.95 -11.66
N SER A 77 -8.54 5.46 -12.77
CA SER A 77 -9.98 5.23 -12.94
C SER A 77 -10.57 4.26 -11.89
N PRO A 78 -10.08 3.01 -11.75
CA PRO A 78 -10.59 2.09 -10.73
C PRO A 78 -10.32 2.58 -9.30
N LEU A 79 -9.19 3.25 -9.04
CA LEU A 79 -8.92 3.88 -7.74
C LEU A 79 -10.00 4.92 -7.41
N SER A 80 -10.35 5.79 -8.35
CA SER A 80 -11.38 6.81 -8.16
C SER A 80 -12.75 6.19 -7.88
N ALA A 81 -13.11 5.10 -8.59
CA ALA A 81 -14.34 4.37 -8.37
C ALA A 81 -14.37 3.71 -6.99
N LEU A 82 -13.26 3.13 -6.54
CA LEU A 82 -13.11 2.57 -5.19
C LEU A 82 -13.25 3.64 -4.11
N LEU A 83 -12.59 4.79 -4.27
CA LEU A 83 -12.69 5.91 -3.33
C LEU A 83 -14.12 6.46 -3.25
N SER A 84 -14.80 6.59 -4.39
CA SER A 84 -16.20 7.01 -4.45
C SER A 84 -17.11 6.01 -3.73
N SER A 85 -16.93 4.71 -3.97
CA SER A 85 -17.70 3.64 -3.32
C SER A 85 -17.48 3.63 -1.80
N ASN A 86 -16.23 3.67 -1.35
CA ASN A 86 -15.90 3.72 0.08
C ASN A 86 -16.46 4.97 0.76
N THR A 87 -16.38 6.12 0.08
CA THR A 87 -16.96 7.37 0.60
C THR A 87 -18.48 7.24 0.77
N GLN A 88 -19.17 6.64 -0.21
CA GLN A 88 -20.60 6.40 -0.12
C GLN A 88 -20.96 5.43 1.02
N ILE A 89 -20.21 4.33 1.18
CA ILE A 89 -20.40 3.37 2.28
C ILE A 89 -20.23 4.05 3.63
N LEU A 90 -19.17 4.85 3.79
CA LEU A 90 -18.91 5.58 5.03
C LEU A 90 -20.01 6.60 5.33
N GLN A 91 -20.44 7.37 4.34
CA GLN A 91 -21.53 8.33 4.50
C GLN A 91 -22.84 7.63 4.90
N GLN A 92 -23.13 6.46 4.32
CA GLN A 92 -24.30 5.68 4.69
C GLN A 92 -24.18 5.12 6.11
N SER A 93 -23.02 4.55 6.47
CA SER A 93 -22.76 4.03 7.82
C SER A 93 -22.87 5.11 8.90
N VAL A 94 -22.40 6.33 8.63
CA VAL A 94 -22.54 7.47 9.56
C VAL A 94 -24.02 7.83 9.72
N ARG A 95 -24.78 7.94 8.62
CA ARG A 95 -26.22 8.22 8.70
C ARG A 95 -26.99 7.13 9.44
N ASP A 96 -26.63 5.87 9.24
CA ASP A 96 -27.26 4.74 9.93
C ASP A 96 -26.93 4.77 11.43
N ALA A 97 -25.68 5.09 11.80
CA ALA A 97 -25.29 5.28 13.19
C ALA A 97 -26.04 6.45 13.84
N ASP A 98 -26.11 7.61 13.18
CA ASP A 98 -26.87 8.77 13.66
C ASP A 98 -28.36 8.43 13.83
N ARG A 99 -28.93 7.69 12.89
CA ARG A 99 -30.30 7.20 12.99
C ARG A 99 -30.51 6.30 14.22
N VAL A 100 -29.59 5.37 14.48
CA VAL A 100 -29.64 4.52 15.68
C VAL A 100 -29.52 5.37 16.95
N VAL A 101 -28.64 6.36 16.98
CA VAL A 101 -28.49 7.27 18.13
C VAL A 101 -29.79 8.05 18.36
N GLU A 102 -30.35 8.70 17.34
CA GLU A 102 -31.59 9.47 17.47
C GLU A 102 -32.79 8.60 17.85
N GLN A 103 -32.88 7.37 17.32
CA GLN A 103 -33.92 6.41 17.72
C GLN A 103 -33.83 5.99 19.19
N ASN A 104 -32.63 5.99 19.77
CA ASN A 104 -32.40 5.59 21.16
C ASN A 104 -32.27 6.78 22.13
N ARG A 105 -32.17 8.02 21.64
CA ARG A 105 -31.99 9.23 22.46
C ARG A 105 -33.08 9.46 23.51
N GLY A 106 -34.31 9.00 23.23
CA GLY A 106 -35.45 9.09 24.15
C GLY A 106 -35.76 7.80 24.91
N ARG A 107 -34.98 6.73 24.73
CA ARG A 107 -35.21 5.47 25.45
C ARG A 107 -34.48 5.52 26.79
N PRO A 108 -35.10 5.04 27.89
CA PRO A 108 -34.39 4.88 29.15
C PRO A 108 -33.20 3.93 28.95
N LEU A 109 -32.11 4.19 29.67
CA LEU A 109 -30.96 3.28 29.65
C LEU A 109 -31.44 1.89 30.11
N PRO A 110 -31.19 0.83 29.32
CA PRO A 110 -31.51 -0.52 29.75
C PRO A 110 -30.69 -0.87 31.00
N ASN A 111 -31.22 -1.74 31.86
CA ASN A 111 -30.43 -2.24 32.98
C ASN A 111 -29.21 -2.99 32.44
N ILE A 112 -28.06 -2.85 33.10
CA ILE A 112 -26.80 -3.49 32.71
C ILE A 112 -26.98 -5.01 32.67
N ASP A 113 -27.78 -5.55 33.59
CA ASP A 113 -28.06 -6.99 33.68
C ASP A 113 -28.83 -7.51 32.45
N ASP A 114 -29.58 -6.64 31.75
CA ASP A 114 -30.33 -7.01 30.54
C ASP A 114 -29.46 -6.95 29.27
N LEU A 115 -28.27 -6.32 29.35
CA LEU A 115 -27.33 -6.22 28.23
C LEU A 115 -26.40 -7.41 28.14
N LEU A 116 -26.01 -7.98 29.29
CA LEU A 116 -25.05 -9.08 29.39
C LEU A 116 -25.75 -10.38 29.80
N VAL A 117 -26.52 -10.90 28.86
CA VAL A 117 -27.27 -12.15 29.00
C VAL A 117 -26.51 -13.28 28.34
N ALA A 118 -26.50 -14.46 28.96
CA ALA A 118 -25.94 -15.67 28.37
C ALA A 118 -26.68 -16.07 27.10
N THR A 119 -25.96 -16.76 26.20
CA THR A 119 -26.51 -17.26 24.92
C THR A 119 -27.71 -18.21 25.09
N THR A 120 -27.85 -18.84 26.27
CA THR A 120 -28.97 -19.74 26.57
C THR A 120 -29.62 -19.37 27.91
N VAL A 121 -30.92 -19.67 28.04
CA VAL A 121 -31.68 -19.47 29.29
C VAL A 121 -31.05 -20.21 30.47
N VAL A 122 -30.54 -21.42 30.22
CA VAL A 122 -29.84 -22.23 31.24
C VAL A 122 -28.50 -21.59 31.62
N GLY A 123 -27.84 -20.90 30.70
CA GLY A 123 -26.65 -20.10 30.98
C GLY A 123 -26.93 -18.94 31.94
N ASN A 124 -28.06 -18.25 31.80
CA ASN A 124 -28.47 -17.21 32.76
C ASN A 124 -28.71 -17.81 34.15
N GLN A 125 -29.45 -18.92 34.20
CA GLN A 125 -29.67 -19.64 35.46
C GLN A 125 -28.36 -20.08 36.12
N LEU A 126 -27.34 -20.41 35.32
CA LEU A 126 -26.01 -20.73 35.83
C LEU A 126 -25.32 -19.51 36.43
N TYR A 127 -25.36 -18.35 35.74
CA TYR A 127 -24.80 -17.09 36.27
C TYR A 127 -25.44 -16.72 37.60
N ASP A 128 -26.77 -16.74 37.68
CA ASP A 128 -27.52 -16.42 38.90
C ASP A 128 -27.17 -17.41 40.02
N ALA A 129 -27.18 -18.72 39.73
CA ALA A 129 -26.91 -19.75 40.73
C ALA A 129 -25.47 -19.68 41.27
N VAL A 130 -24.49 -19.32 40.43
CA VAL A 130 -23.09 -19.12 40.85
C VAL A 130 -22.95 -17.84 41.67
N ALA A 131 -23.57 -16.74 41.24
CA ALA A 131 -23.55 -15.48 41.97
C ALA A 131 -24.17 -15.63 43.38
N GLU A 132 -25.31 -16.30 43.47
CA GLU A 132 -25.96 -16.61 44.74
C GLU A 132 -25.13 -17.56 45.62
N GLU A 133 -24.51 -18.60 45.03
CA GLU A 133 -23.62 -19.51 45.79
C GLU A 133 -22.45 -18.76 46.41
N ARG A 134 -21.84 -17.83 45.67
CA ARG A 134 -20.73 -17.02 46.16
C ARG A 134 -21.19 -16.03 47.23
N ALA A 135 -22.32 -15.37 47.01
CA ALA A 135 -22.91 -14.43 47.97
C ALA A 135 -23.29 -15.12 49.29
N LEU A 136 -23.83 -16.34 49.25
CA LEU A 136 -24.11 -17.14 50.44
C LEU A 136 -22.83 -17.52 51.19
N GLY A 137 -21.77 -17.88 50.48
CA GLY A 137 -20.45 -18.14 51.08
C GLY A 137 -19.90 -16.91 51.81
N ASP A 138 -20.01 -15.73 51.21
CA ASP A 138 -19.57 -14.48 51.81
C ASP A 138 -20.47 -14.07 53.00
N ALA A 139 -21.78 -14.29 52.92
CA ALA A 139 -22.71 -14.07 54.02
C ALA A 139 -22.37 -14.95 55.22
N ILE A 140 -22.08 -16.24 55.00
CA ILE A 140 -21.62 -17.17 56.03
C ILE A 140 -20.31 -16.68 56.67
N PHE A 141 -19.35 -16.25 55.85
CA PHE A 141 -18.07 -15.73 56.33
C PHE A 141 -18.25 -14.48 57.22
N VAL A 142 -19.07 -13.52 56.78
CA VAL A 142 -19.37 -12.30 57.55
C VAL A 142 -20.12 -12.64 58.84
N LEU A 143 -21.05 -13.60 58.79
CA LEU A 143 -21.80 -14.06 59.96
C LEU A 143 -20.90 -14.71 61.00
N GLY A 144 -19.91 -15.51 60.58
CA GLY A 144 -18.87 -16.06 61.46
C GLY A 144 -18.12 -14.96 62.21
N ARG A 145 -17.63 -13.95 61.47
CA ARG A 145 -16.95 -12.79 62.08
C ARG A 145 -17.85 -11.94 62.98
N ALA A 146 -19.17 -11.96 62.79
CA ALA A 146 -20.10 -11.23 63.65
C ALA A 146 -20.25 -11.88 65.03
N VAL A 147 -20.17 -13.21 65.10
CA VAL A 147 -20.20 -13.97 66.36
C VAL A 147 -18.89 -13.83 67.13
N GLU A 148 -17.75 -13.92 66.43
CA GLU A 148 -16.43 -13.71 67.04
C GLU A 148 -16.33 -12.33 67.73
N ARG A 149 -16.99 -11.31 67.17
CA ARG A 149 -17.08 -9.96 67.73
C ARG A 149 -18.19 -9.77 68.77
N GLY A 150 -18.90 -10.83 69.15
CA GLY A 150 -19.99 -10.77 70.14
C GLY A 150 -21.25 -10.02 69.70
N ARG A 151 -21.38 -9.64 68.41
CA ARG A 151 -22.55 -8.90 67.89
C ARG A 151 -23.79 -9.79 67.76
N LEU A 152 -23.61 -11.11 67.76
CA LEU A 152 -24.67 -12.08 67.57
C LEU A 152 -24.58 -13.20 68.63
N LYS A 153 -25.72 -13.57 69.23
CA LYS A 153 -25.79 -14.62 70.25
C LYS A 153 -25.59 -16.01 69.61
N PRO A 154 -24.86 -16.94 70.26
CA PRO A 154 -24.62 -18.31 69.76
C PRO A 154 -25.88 -19.08 69.30
N PRO A 155 -27.03 -19.06 69.99
CA PRO A 155 -28.23 -19.78 69.52
C PRO A 155 -28.82 -19.20 68.23
N VAL A 156 -28.67 -17.88 67.99
CA VAL A 156 -29.14 -17.22 66.76
C VAL A 156 -28.19 -17.55 65.61
N PHE A 157 -26.88 -17.58 65.87
CA PHE A 157 -25.87 -18.02 64.91
C PHE A 157 -26.15 -19.42 64.39
N ALA A 158 -26.30 -20.38 65.31
CA ALA A 158 -26.51 -21.79 64.96
C ALA A 158 -27.80 -22.00 64.13
N ARG A 159 -28.81 -21.13 64.31
CA ARG A 159 -30.03 -21.15 63.49
C ARG A 159 -29.78 -20.61 62.08
N LEU A 160 -29.19 -19.42 61.98
CA LEU A 160 -28.92 -18.76 60.69
C LEU A 160 -27.91 -19.53 59.84
N MET A 161 -26.84 -20.02 60.46
CA MET A 161 -25.81 -20.83 59.79
C MET A 161 -26.39 -22.10 59.17
N ARG A 162 -27.29 -22.79 59.87
CA ARG A 162 -27.93 -24.00 59.32
C ARG A 162 -28.81 -23.68 58.10
N GLY A 163 -29.54 -22.57 58.14
CA GLY A 163 -30.34 -22.09 57.00
C GLY A 163 -29.47 -21.77 55.79
N LEU A 164 -28.49 -20.88 55.99
CA LEU A 164 -27.58 -20.44 54.92
C LEU A 164 -26.74 -21.60 54.37
N ALA A 165 -26.20 -22.48 55.21
CA ALA A 165 -25.41 -23.62 54.76
C ALA A 165 -26.23 -24.62 53.94
N ARG A 166 -27.50 -24.82 54.30
CA ARG A 166 -28.43 -25.66 53.53
C ARG A 166 -28.69 -25.08 52.15
N GLU A 167 -29.00 -23.78 52.07
CA GLU A 167 -29.22 -23.10 50.80
C GLU A 167 -27.94 -23.09 49.94
N TRP A 168 -26.79 -22.83 50.56
CA TRP A 168 -25.50 -22.84 49.90
C TRP A 168 -25.18 -24.20 49.27
N TYR A 169 -25.44 -25.29 50.00
CA TYR A 169 -25.28 -26.65 49.47
C TYR A 169 -26.22 -26.91 48.28
N LEU A 170 -27.49 -26.49 48.37
CA LEU A 170 -28.45 -26.67 47.28
C LEU A 170 -28.05 -25.89 46.02
N LYS A 171 -27.59 -24.64 46.17
CA LYS A 171 -27.10 -23.83 45.05
C LYS A 171 -25.85 -24.44 44.43
N LYS A 172 -24.91 -24.93 45.25
CA LYS A 172 -23.72 -25.66 44.76
C LYS A 172 -24.08 -26.93 44.00
N ALA A 173 -25.05 -27.71 44.48
CA ALA A 173 -25.53 -28.89 43.77
C ALA A 173 -26.23 -28.53 42.44
N LEU A 174 -27.02 -27.44 42.43
CA LEU A 174 -27.68 -26.93 41.24
C LEU A 174 -26.66 -26.48 40.18
N VAL A 175 -25.66 -25.70 40.57
CA VAL A 175 -24.54 -25.28 39.69
C VAL A 175 -23.87 -26.49 39.04
N ARG A 176 -23.58 -27.55 39.82
CA ARG A 176 -22.99 -28.79 39.27
C ARG A 176 -23.93 -29.55 38.34
N LYS A 177 -25.23 -29.54 38.62
CA LYS A 177 -26.24 -30.18 37.74
C LYS A 177 -26.35 -29.43 36.41
N ILE A 178 -26.44 -28.10 36.46
CA ILE A 178 -26.48 -27.25 35.27
C ILE A 178 -25.17 -27.35 34.49
N GLY A 179 -24.03 -27.25 35.16
CA GLY A 179 -22.71 -27.37 34.53
C GLY A 179 -22.52 -28.68 33.77
N ARG A 180 -23.00 -29.81 34.31
CA ARG A 180 -23.03 -31.09 33.58
C ARG A 180 -23.98 -31.06 32.38
N GLY A 181 -25.17 -30.49 32.55
CA GLY A 181 -26.16 -30.37 31.47
C GLY A 181 -25.70 -29.48 30.30
N VAL A 182 -24.86 -28.48 30.57
CA VAL A 182 -24.29 -27.55 29.58
C VAL A 182 -22.92 -28.02 29.05
N GLY A 183 -22.36 -29.10 29.60
CA GLY A 183 -21.07 -29.66 29.18
C GLY A 183 -19.84 -28.91 29.70
N LEU A 184 -19.99 -28.09 30.75
CA LEU A 184 -18.90 -27.33 31.38
C LEU A 184 -18.15 -28.12 32.46
N VAL A 185 -18.78 -29.16 32.99
CA VAL A 185 -18.22 -30.03 34.05
C VAL A 185 -18.42 -31.47 33.61
N GLY A 186 -17.31 -32.21 33.43
CA GLY A 186 -17.31 -33.67 33.31
C GLY A 186 -17.53 -34.34 34.67
#